data_AF-A0A9P6VZC0-F1
#
_entry.id   AF-A0A9P6VZC0-F1
#
_cell.length_a   1.000
_cell.length_b   1.000
_cell.length_c   1.000
_cell.angle_alpha   90.00
_cell.angle_beta   90.00
_cell.angle_gamma   90.00
#
_symmetry.space_group_name_H-M   'P 1'
#
loop_
_entity.id
_entity.type
_entity.pdbx_description
1 polymer ?
#
loop_
_entity_poly.entity_id
_entity_poly.type
_entity_poly.pdbx_seq_one_letter_code
_entity_poly.pdbx_strand_id
1 'polypeptide(L)'
;MQSPRVYVAVTKEELAALHLLQRSAPRTRVSSHALLHLVSNWSAAQNVIAASAPPPLPRPARSVYTDAATRKKEKRQKGSLLPRPGSAAFVDPRVLLETMGSSAGTHERYAGPVPTCPRTLDDPAPELTREMLRVPTSELYSAALEAAWQELDGDTEGQRPTPDRVAQLEPNSKEYSSPRPRHYGPYAVERASLDWSYHVVPNRARQALQDEIVSLVLEKRLRDCRDAGDDEPCRVFEAREGFREGETVSRVDEEDMGRKGEGRPGDKGRPLALFTAGGMGAGKGHTLRAMLRSDTVRLPNNTVWIDPDALSRLLPERPQYLKSDAGTASALLHPEASLLQEIIAAVARQQRRSLVVDGSLTDCQWFEGFMRRYHQAGYDCEILFVSAPEEVMLQRAEKRAKATGRVTNPEAIKRSRIKSPECVTALSKPGLIRRVRLIDNSSDLGTDPNSGPTTLYDSALDPEWPNPHTDGGSSAHRRGINEPGWVDAKGFVNGELVQGPDGRVRRKDDALRNNSGEGNKGRL
;
A
#
# COMPACT_ATOMS: atom_id res chain seq x y z
N MET A 1 -5.38 43.73 57.68
CA MET A 1 -4.39 42.90 56.99
C MET A 1 -5.13 41.83 56.19
N GLN A 2 -5.29 42.04 54.89
CA GLN A 2 -5.94 41.10 53.96
C GLN A 2 -4.86 40.37 53.17
N SER A 3 -4.94 39.04 53.13
CA SER A 3 -4.05 38.15 52.40
C SER A 3 -4.24 38.30 50.89
N PRO A 4 -3.18 38.16 50.06
CA PRO A 4 -3.29 38.38 48.62
C PRO A 4 -4.02 37.21 47.95
N ARG A 5 -4.96 37.53 47.04
CA ARG A 5 -5.58 36.55 46.14
C ARG A 5 -4.64 36.29 44.98
N VAL A 6 -4.18 35.05 44.85
CA VAL A 6 -3.49 34.53 43.67
C VAL A 6 -4.55 34.09 42.66
N TYR A 7 -4.54 34.66 41.46
CA TYR A 7 -5.31 34.14 40.34
C TYR A 7 -4.42 33.23 39.50
N VAL A 8 -4.83 31.98 39.34
CA VAL A 8 -4.21 31.01 38.43
C VAL A 8 -4.98 31.06 37.11
N ALA A 9 -4.29 31.31 36.00
CA ALA A 9 -4.89 31.24 34.67
C ALA A 9 -5.09 29.77 34.28
N VAL A 10 -6.33 29.40 34.00
CA VAL A 10 -6.71 28.04 33.57
C VAL A 10 -6.81 28.03 32.05
N THR A 11 -6.21 27.04 31.41
CA THR A 11 -6.21 26.89 29.95
C THR A 11 -7.56 26.34 29.45
N LYS A 12 -7.88 26.57 28.16
CA LYS A 12 -9.11 26.06 27.53
C LYS A 12 -9.22 24.53 27.57
N GLU A 13 -8.08 23.84 27.58
CA GLU A 13 -8.00 22.37 27.61
C GLU A 13 -8.31 21.81 29.01
N GLU A 14 -7.89 22.51 30.07
CA GLU A 14 -8.22 22.15 31.46
C GLU A 14 -9.73 22.36 31.76
N LEU A 15 -10.33 23.41 31.20
CA LEU A 15 -11.79 23.63 31.25
C LEU A 15 -12.57 22.54 30.49
N ALA A 16 -12.04 22.07 29.35
CA ALA A 16 -12.66 20.99 28.58
C ALA A 16 -12.60 19.64 29.33
N ALA A 17 -11.49 19.34 30.01
CA ALA A 17 -11.34 18.14 30.83
C ALA A 17 -12.29 18.13 32.06
N LEU A 18 -12.48 19.29 32.69
CA LEU A 18 -13.43 19.46 33.80
C LEU A 18 -14.89 19.24 33.35
N HIS A 19 -15.25 19.71 32.15
CA HIS A 19 -16.57 19.48 31.57
C HIS A 19 -16.82 18.01 31.18
N LEU A 20 -15.78 17.26 30.83
CA LEU A 20 -15.89 15.82 30.51
C LEU A 20 -16.09 14.97 31.78
N LEU A 21 -15.42 15.34 32.87
CA LEU A 21 -15.52 14.66 34.18
C LEU A 21 -16.88 14.88 34.86
N GLN A 22 -17.50 16.05 34.67
CA GLN A 22 -18.85 16.31 35.20
C GLN A 22 -19.96 15.55 34.46
N ARG A 23 -19.71 15.08 33.23
CA ARG A 23 -20.71 14.38 32.40
C ARG A 23 -20.71 12.86 32.57
N SER A 24 -19.69 12.29 33.23
CA SER A 24 -19.46 10.83 33.28
C SER A 24 -19.63 10.20 34.67
N ALA A 25 -19.99 10.97 35.71
CA ALA A 25 -20.17 10.43 37.06
C ALA A 25 -21.65 10.33 37.48
N PRO A 26 -22.13 9.19 38.01
CA PRO A 26 -23.42 9.12 38.68
C PRO A 26 -23.40 9.93 39.99
N ARG A 27 -24.55 10.52 40.34
CA ARG A 27 -24.71 11.47 41.45
C ARG A 27 -24.35 10.86 42.82
N THR A 28 -23.09 10.99 43.24
CA THR A 28 -22.70 10.95 44.65
C THR A 28 -21.75 12.11 44.95
N ARG A 29 -22.05 12.89 45.99
CA ARG A 29 -21.29 14.08 46.40
C ARG A 29 -19.88 13.69 46.82
N VAL A 30 -18.88 14.05 46.02
CA VAL A 30 -17.46 14.07 46.45
C VAL A 30 -17.14 15.47 46.96
N SER A 31 -16.56 15.58 48.15
CA SER A 31 -16.26 16.87 48.79
C SER A 31 -15.04 17.54 48.15
N SER A 32 -15.05 18.87 48.09
CA SER A 32 -14.04 19.74 47.47
C SER A 32 -12.61 19.56 48.02
N HIS A 33 -12.45 18.83 49.14
CA HIS A 33 -11.17 18.58 49.78
C HIS A 33 -10.36 17.44 49.12
N ALA A 34 -11.03 16.51 48.41
CA ALA A 34 -10.37 15.38 47.75
C ALA A 34 -9.70 15.75 46.41
N LEU A 35 -10.22 16.76 45.71
CA LEU A 35 -9.70 17.23 44.42
C LEU A 35 -8.40 18.04 44.57
N LEU A 36 -8.19 18.72 45.68
CA LEU A 36 -6.96 19.50 45.95
C LEU A 36 -5.73 18.61 46.23
N HIS A 37 -5.92 17.40 46.77
CA HIS A 37 -4.82 16.46 47.01
C HIS A 37 -4.29 15.81 45.73
N LEU A 38 -5.14 15.64 44.70
CA LEU A 38 -4.75 15.04 43.41
C LEU A 38 -3.90 15.98 42.55
N VAL A 39 -4.14 17.29 42.62
CA VAL A 39 -3.36 18.30 41.87
C VAL A 39 -1.98 18.54 42.49
N SER A 40 -1.87 18.45 43.82
CA SER A 40 -0.58 18.58 44.53
C SER A 40 0.40 17.45 44.20
N ASN A 41 -0.09 16.22 44.00
CA ASN A 41 0.77 15.06 43.73
C ASN A 41 1.25 14.97 42.28
N TRP A 42 0.61 15.68 41.35
CA TRP A 42 1.01 15.68 39.95
C TRP A 42 2.17 16.64 39.66
N SER A 43 2.25 17.76 40.39
CA SER A 43 3.38 18.72 40.31
C SER A 43 4.68 18.16 40.92
N ALA A 44 4.60 17.28 41.92
CA ALA A 44 5.76 16.62 42.50
C ALA A 44 6.40 15.58 41.56
N ALA A 45 5.64 14.98 40.64
CA ALA A 45 6.13 13.98 39.69
C ALA A 45 6.94 14.58 38.52
N GLN A 46 6.76 15.87 38.20
CA GLN A 46 7.49 16.54 37.11
C GLN A 46 8.92 16.96 37.49
N ASN A 47 9.25 17.07 38.79
CA ASN A 47 10.58 17.50 39.24
C ASN A 47 11.63 16.38 39.36
N VAL A 48 11.28 15.12 39.07
CA VAL A 48 12.20 13.98 39.15
C VAL A 48 12.79 13.59 37.78
N ILE A 49 12.32 14.16 36.68
CA ILE A 49 12.76 13.80 35.31
C ILE A 49 13.85 14.74 34.75
N ALA A 50 14.26 15.77 35.49
CA ALA A 50 15.26 16.75 35.07
C ALA A 50 16.63 16.59 35.78
N ALA A 51 17.24 15.40 35.76
CA ALA A 51 18.64 15.23 36.14
C ALA A 51 19.24 13.90 35.61
N SER A 52 19.69 13.87 34.36
CA SER A 52 20.63 12.86 33.85
C SER A 52 21.16 13.27 32.47
N ALA A 53 22.35 13.88 32.41
CA ALA A 53 23.08 14.12 31.18
C ALA A 53 24.18 13.06 31.00
N PRO A 54 24.33 12.40 29.83
CA PRO A 54 25.43 11.48 29.58
C PRO A 54 26.71 12.20 29.08
N PRO A 55 27.91 11.62 29.31
CA PRO A 55 29.19 12.21 28.90
C PRO A 55 29.49 12.03 27.39
N PRO A 56 30.41 12.81 26.80
CA PRO A 56 30.68 12.79 25.37
C PRO A 56 31.56 11.59 24.96
N LEU A 57 31.22 10.97 23.82
CA LEU A 57 31.98 9.88 23.19
C LEU A 57 33.11 10.40 22.28
N PRO A 58 34.18 9.61 22.07
CA PRO A 58 35.41 10.03 21.41
C PRO A 58 35.33 10.00 19.87
N ARG A 59 36.16 10.84 19.23
CA ARG A 59 36.31 10.96 17.78
C ARG A 59 36.90 9.68 17.16
N PRO A 60 36.45 9.24 15.97
CA PRO A 60 37.10 8.15 15.26
C PRO A 60 38.37 8.62 14.53
N ALA A 61 39.36 7.74 14.55
CA ALA A 61 40.66 7.88 13.92
C ALA A 61 40.58 7.79 12.39
N ARG A 62 41.51 8.50 11.75
CA ARG A 62 41.80 8.44 10.32
C ARG A 62 42.21 7.02 9.92
N SER A 63 41.50 6.44 8.96
CA SER A 63 41.99 5.29 8.19
C SER A 63 42.44 5.77 6.81
N VAL A 64 43.69 5.47 6.50
CA VAL A 64 44.38 5.71 5.25
C VAL A 64 44.15 4.48 4.37
N TYR A 65 43.67 4.66 3.14
CA TYR A 65 43.87 3.67 2.08
C TYR A 65 44.22 4.38 0.77
N THR A 66 45.25 3.85 0.15
CA THR A 66 45.94 4.33 -1.04
C THR A 66 45.27 3.92 -2.34
N ASP A 67 45.39 4.79 -3.35
CA ASP A 67 45.11 4.53 -4.76
C ASP A 67 46.02 3.45 -5.38
N ALA A 68 45.47 2.63 -6.28
CA ALA A 68 46.21 2.06 -7.42
C ALA A 68 45.29 1.48 -8.52
N ALA A 69 45.12 2.26 -9.59
CA ALA A 69 45.42 1.94 -11.00
C ALA A 69 44.99 0.59 -11.68
N THR A 70 44.13 0.75 -12.70
CA THR A 70 44.17 0.25 -14.10
C THR A 70 44.53 -1.21 -14.45
N ARG A 71 43.67 -1.88 -15.25
CA ARG A 71 44.04 -2.42 -16.58
C ARG A 71 42.87 -2.86 -17.49
N LYS A 72 43.20 -2.84 -18.79
CA LYS A 72 42.39 -2.88 -20.02
C LYS A 72 41.90 -4.29 -20.45
N LYS A 73 40.74 -4.27 -21.14
CA LYS A 73 40.30 -4.99 -22.37
C LYS A 73 40.79 -6.41 -22.65
N GLU A 74 39.84 -7.28 -23.01
CA GLU A 74 39.90 -8.01 -24.29
C GLU A 74 38.53 -8.42 -24.84
N LYS A 75 38.37 -8.27 -26.16
CA LYS A 75 37.19 -8.63 -26.97
C LYS A 75 37.39 -10.04 -27.52
N ARG A 76 36.32 -10.84 -27.57
CA ARG A 76 36.16 -11.89 -28.61
C ARG A 76 34.70 -12.13 -28.95
N GLN A 77 34.36 -11.90 -30.22
CA GLN A 77 33.10 -12.28 -30.87
C GLN A 77 33.14 -13.75 -31.28
N LYS A 78 32.00 -14.45 -31.14
CA LYS A 78 31.46 -15.40 -32.13
C LYS A 78 30.05 -15.87 -31.74
N GLY A 79 29.13 -15.77 -32.70
CA GLY A 79 28.12 -16.81 -32.98
C GLY A 79 26.79 -16.78 -32.23
N SER A 80 25.81 -16.08 -32.81
CA SER A 80 24.44 -16.56 -33.10
C SER A 80 23.92 -17.78 -32.31
N LEU A 81 23.10 -17.50 -31.29
CA LEU A 81 21.89 -18.25 -30.91
C LEU A 81 21.08 -17.32 -29.98
N LEU A 82 19.80 -17.10 -30.29
CA LEU A 82 18.91 -16.19 -29.56
C LEU A 82 18.89 -16.54 -28.05
N PRO A 83 19.25 -15.62 -27.13
CA PRO A 83 19.08 -15.87 -25.71
C PRO A 83 17.60 -15.68 -25.35
N ARG A 84 17.02 -16.68 -24.68
CA ARG A 84 15.82 -16.51 -23.84
C ARG A 84 16.14 -15.40 -22.81
N PRO A 85 15.20 -14.50 -22.48
CA PRO A 85 15.48 -13.43 -21.52
C PRO A 85 15.85 -14.05 -20.18
N GLY A 86 17.13 -13.90 -19.82
CA GLY A 86 17.72 -14.41 -18.60
C GLY A 86 17.35 -13.54 -17.40
N SER A 87 16.86 -14.21 -16.36
CA SER A 87 17.27 -14.04 -14.97
C SER A 87 18.42 -13.05 -14.73
N ALA A 88 18.13 -11.91 -14.10
CA ALA A 88 18.84 -11.37 -12.93
C ALA A 88 18.52 -9.89 -12.70
N ALA A 89 17.92 -9.62 -11.54
CA ALA A 89 18.02 -8.45 -10.65
C ALA A 89 16.67 -8.28 -9.93
N PHE A 90 16.26 -9.35 -9.25
CA PHE A 90 15.08 -9.36 -8.39
C PHE A 90 15.47 -8.66 -7.09
N VAL A 91 14.74 -7.63 -6.69
CA VAL A 91 14.87 -7.10 -5.32
C VAL A 91 14.10 -8.06 -4.44
N ASP A 92 14.84 -8.96 -3.82
CA ASP A 92 14.33 -9.89 -2.81
C ASP A 92 13.56 -9.08 -1.74
N PRO A 93 12.33 -9.45 -1.33
CA PRO A 93 11.66 -8.84 -0.19
C PRO A 93 12.51 -8.86 1.10
N ARG A 94 13.56 -9.69 1.19
CA ARG A 94 14.63 -9.59 2.21
C ARG A 94 15.38 -8.25 2.19
N VAL A 95 15.50 -7.58 1.05
CA VAL A 95 16.15 -6.25 0.90
C VAL A 95 15.36 -5.12 1.59
N LEU A 96 14.04 -5.30 1.79
CA LEU A 96 13.25 -4.33 2.58
C LEU A 96 13.65 -4.34 4.06
N LEU A 97 14.14 -5.47 4.59
CA LEU A 97 14.74 -5.57 5.93
C LEU A 97 16.19 -5.05 5.97
N GLU A 98 16.95 -5.16 4.87
CA GLU A 98 18.35 -4.70 4.79
C GLU A 98 18.52 -3.17 4.83
N THR A 99 17.44 -2.38 4.68
CA THR A 99 17.53 -0.91 4.89
C THR A 99 17.63 -0.48 6.35
N MET A 100 17.71 -1.42 7.30
CA MET A 100 18.18 -1.17 8.66
C MET A 100 19.63 -1.65 8.78
N GLY A 101 20.57 -0.70 8.70
CA GLY A 101 22.01 -0.96 8.57
C GLY A 101 22.53 -2.02 9.54
N SER A 102 22.84 -3.19 8.99
CA SER A 102 23.79 -4.17 9.52
C SER A 102 24.22 -5.07 8.36
N SER A 103 25.44 -5.60 8.45
CA SER A 103 26.13 -6.40 7.43
C SER A 103 25.24 -7.38 6.66
N ALA A 104 25.54 -7.58 5.36
CA ALA A 104 24.98 -8.59 4.46
C ALA A 104 25.20 -10.03 4.96
N GLY A 105 24.54 -10.38 6.05
CA GLY A 105 24.31 -11.74 6.51
C GLY A 105 23.00 -12.23 5.91
N THR A 106 23.03 -13.41 5.32
CA THR A 106 21.83 -14.18 5.02
C THR A 106 20.91 -14.15 6.23
N HIS A 107 19.71 -13.57 6.12
CA HIS A 107 18.72 -13.59 7.19
C HIS A 107 18.46 -15.04 7.59
N GLU A 108 18.95 -15.44 8.76
CA GLU A 108 18.76 -16.79 9.29
C GLU A 108 17.25 -17.04 9.45
N ARG A 109 16.79 -18.22 9.02
CA ARG A 109 15.38 -18.60 9.18
C ARG A 109 15.06 -18.76 10.66
N TYR A 110 13.86 -18.34 11.04
CA TYR A 110 13.36 -18.68 12.37
C TYR A 110 13.27 -20.19 12.55
N ALA A 111 13.82 -20.68 13.66
CA ALA A 111 13.84 -22.11 14.02
C ALA A 111 13.38 -22.35 15.47
N GLY A 112 12.73 -21.34 16.06
CA GLY A 112 12.13 -21.46 17.38
C GLY A 112 10.79 -22.22 17.36
N PRO A 113 10.10 -22.31 18.51
CA PRO A 113 8.83 -23.02 18.62
C PRO A 113 7.76 -22.48 17.67
N VAL A 114 6.92 -23.36 17.11
CA VAL A 114 5.78 -22.96 16.28
C VAL A 114 4.63 -22.49 17.20
N PRO A 115 4.16 -21.23 17.12
CA PRO A 115 3.01 -20.81 17.88
C PRO A 115 1.73 -21.50 17.36
N THR A 116 0.74 -21.69 18.24
CA THR A 116 -0.56 -22.26 17.83
C THR A 116 -1.30 -21.29 16.91
N CYS A 117 -1.56 -21.69 15.67
CA CYS A 117 -2.33 -20.87 14.74
C CYS A 117 -3.80 -20.73 15.22
N PRO A 118 -4.37 -19.51 15.23
CA PRO A 118 -5.81 -19.32 15.40
C PRO A 118 -6.61 -20.14 14.37
N ARG A 119 -7.74 -20.72 14.77
CA ARG A 119 -8.54 -21.56 13.87
C ARG A 119 -9.44 -20.71 12.98
N THR A 120 -9.92 -19.59 13.50
CA THR A 120 -10.72 -18.59 12.77
C THR A 120 -10.23 -17.18 13.04
N LEU A 121 -10.74 -16.19 12.31
CA LEU A 121 -10.44 -14.77 12.54
C LEU A 121 -10.97 -14.20 13.86
N ASP A 122 -11.95 -14.87 14.48
CA ASP A 122 -12.52 -14.47 15.76
C ASP A 122 -11.72 -15.02 16.95
N ASP A 123 -10.88 -16.04 16.72
CA ASP A 123 -10.01 -16.60 17.74
C ASP A 123 -8.87 -15.63 18.09
N PRO A 124 -8.54 -15.46 19.39
CA PRO A 124 -7.41 -14.63 19.78
C PRO A 124 -6.08 -15.26 19.31
N ALA A 125 -5.15 -14.41 18.87
CA ALA A 125 -3.78 -14.84 18.61
C ALA A 125 -3.11 -15.37 19.89
N PRO A 126 -2.26 -16.42 19.81
CA PRO A 126 -1.47 -16.86 20.95
C PRO A 126 -0.52 -15.75 21.40
N GLU A 127 -0.14 -15.73 22.68
CA GLU A 127 0.88 -14.79 23.17
C GLU A 127 2.24 -15.13 22.54
N LEU A 128 2.79 -14.20 21.78
CA LEU A 128 4.06 -14.37 21.10
C LEU A 128 5.22 -13.97 22.01
N THR A 129 6.29 -14.76 21.96
CA THR A 129 7.53 -14.44 22.68
C THR A 129 8.26 -13.24 22.05
N ARG A 130 9.19 -12.63 22.79
CA ARG A 130 10.06 -11.56 22.25
C ARG A 130 10.87 -11.99 21.03
N GLU A 131 11.22 -13.27 20.95
CA GLU A 131 11.92 -13.83 19.80
C GLU A 131 11.01 -13.87 18.57
N MET A 132 9.79 -14.39 18.73
CA MET A 132 8.79 -14.47 17.66
C MET A 132 8.41 -13.09 17.10
N LEU A 133 8.31 -12.07 17.97
CA LEU A 133 7.93 -10.71 17.58
C LEU A 133 8.99 -9.97 16.75
N ARG A 134 10.16 -10.56 16.54
CA ARG A 134 11.23 -10.04 15.66
C ARG A 134 11.23 -10.67 14.28
N VAL A 135 10.35 -11.65 14.04
CA VAL A 135 10.31 -12.48 12.85
C VAL A 135 9.03 -12.17 12.07
N PRO A 136 9.04 -12.19 10.72
CA PRO A 136 7.81 -12.04 9.95
C PRO A 136 6.77 -13.11 10.28
N THR A 137 5.49 -12.75 10.27
CA THR A 137 4.41 -13.72 10.56
C THR A 137 4.40 -14.88 9.57
N SER A 138 4.82 -14.65 8.32
CA SER A 138 4.97 -15.68 7.30
C SER A 138 5.99 -16.76 7.66
N GLU A 139 7.03 -16.44 8.43
CA GLU A 139 8.03 -17.42 8.89
C GLU A 139 7.57 -18.15 10.15
N LEU A 140 6.87 -17.48 11.07
CA LEU A 140 6.34 -18.11 12.29
C LEU A 140 5.41 -19.29 12.00
N TYR A 141 4.68 -19.21 10.90
CA TYR A 141 3.70 -20.21 10.48
C TYR A 141 4.11 -20.90 9.16
N SER A 142 5.41 -21.07 8.91
CA SER A 142 5.85 -21.75 7.68
C SER A 142 5.70 -23.27 7.76
N ALA A 143 5.41 -23.88 6.61
CA ALA A 143 5.34 -25.34 6.46
C ALA A 143 6.72 -25.99 6.65
N ALA A 144 7.81 -25.30 6.29
CA ALA A 144 9.15 -25.81 6.48
C ALA A 144 9.56 -25.85 7.95
N LEU A 145 9.17 -24.83 8.73
CA LEU A 145 9.38 -24.81 10.17
C LEU A 145 8.61 -25.95 10.85
N GLU A 146 7.34 -26.14 10.49
CA GLU A 146 6.52 -27.26 11.00
C GLU A 146 7.15 -28.62 10.65
N ALA A 147 7.59 -28.80 9.40
CA ALA A 147 8.27 -30.03 8.98
C ALA A 147 9.58 -30.28 9.72
N ALA A 148 10.37 -29.22 9.97
CA ALA A 148 11.64 -29.34 10.70
C ALA A 148 11.43 -29.79 12.16
N TRP A 149 10.36 -29.32 12.80
CA TRP A 149 9.97 -29.79 14.13
C TRP A 149 9.48 -31.25 14.12
N GLN A 150 8.69 -31.65 13.11
CA GLN A 150 8.23 -33.03 12.97
C GLN A 150 9.37 -34.04 12.78
N GLU A 151 10.50 -33.63 12.19
CA GLU A 151 11.70 -34.48 12.08
C GLU A 151 12.40 -34.74 13.42
N LEU A 152 12.17 -33.87 14.43
CA LEU A 152 12.76 -33.96 15.77
C LEU A 152 11.88 -34.65 16.81
N ASP A 153 10.61 -34.96 16.49
CA ASP A 153 9.70 -35.68 17.39
C ASP A 153 10.10 -37.18 17.60
N GLY A 154 11.30 -37.60 17.16
CA GLY A 154 11.99 -38.80 17.64
C GLY A 154 12.55 -38.61 19.06
N ASP A 155 13.32 -39.58 19.59
CA ASP A 155 13.96 -39.63 20.94
C ASP A 155 14.95 -38.47 21.28
N THR A 156 14.74 -37.28 20.72
CA THR A 156 15.56 -36.07 20.83
C THR A 156 14.91 -35.01 21.72
N GLU A 157 14.56 -35.38 22.96
CA GLU A 157 14.10 -34.43 23.97
C GLU A 157 15.08 -33.24 24.12
N GLY A 158 14.58 -32.02 23.93
CA GLY A 158 15.33 -30.78 24.13
C GLY A 158 16.11 -30.24 22.91
N GLN A 159 16.05 -30.90 21.76
CA GLN A 159 16.64 -30.36 20.52
C GLN A 159 15.68 -29.38 19.82
N ARG A 160 16.25 -28.37 19.14
CA ARG A 160 15.53 -27.43 18.27
C ARG A 160 16.02 -27.58 16.82
N PRO A 161 15.18 -27.32 15.81
CA PRO A 161 15.65 -27.27 14.44
C PRO A 161 16.73 -26.19 14.28
N THR A 162 17.64 -26.39 13.33
CA THR A 162 18.57 -25.34 12.94
C THR A 162 17.93 -24.44 11.87
N PRO A 163 18.27 -23.14 11.81
CA PRO A 163 17.85 -22.25 10.72
C PRO A 163 18.14 -22.82 9.32
N ASP A 164 19.30 -23.46 9.15
CA ASP A 164 19.69 -24.10 7.90
C ASP A 164 18.77 -25.26 7.53
N ARG A 165 18.34 -26.05 8.52
CA ARG A 165 17.41 -27.17 8.26
C ARG A 165 16.05 -26.65 7.81
N VAL A 166 15.53 -25.61 8.46
CA VAL A 166 14.30 -24.93 8.04
C VAL A 166 14.45 -24.40 6.61
N ALA A 167 15.58 -23.75 6.29
CA ALA A 167 15.85 -23.23 4.96
C ALA A 167 15.91 -24.32 3.87
N GLN A 168 16.47 -25.50 4.16
CA GLN A 168 16.51 -26.64 3.23
C GLN A 168 15.13 -27.25 2.95
N LEU A 169 14.20 -27.13 3.90
CA LEU A 169 12.84 -27.64 3.79
C LEU A 169 11.88 -26.64 3.12
N GLU A 170 12.27 -25.37 3.00
CA GLU A 170 11.49 -24.37 2.25
C GLU A 170 11.49 -24.72 0.75
N PRO A 171 10.31 -24.81 0.12
CA PRO A 171 10.21 -25.01 -1.32
C PRO A 171 10.95 -23.94 -2.13
N ASN A 172 11.67 -24.35 -3.17
CA ASN A 172 12.39 -23.45 -4.07
C ASN A 172 12.07 -23.78 -5.53
N SER A 173 11.23 -22.96 -6.16
CA SER A 173 10.80 -23.16 -7.55
C SER A 173 11.95 -23.22 -8.57
N LYS A 174 13.15 -22.74 -8.22
CA LYS A 174 14.34 -22.78 -9.08
C LYS A 174 15.13 -24.08 -8.96
N GLU A 175 14.90 -24.87 -7.91
CA GLU A 175 15.64 -26.11 -7.64
C GLU A 175 14.71 -27.31 -7.78
N TYR A 176 14.98 -28.15 -8.77
CA TYR A 176 14.19 -29.37 -9.03
C TYR A 176 14.18 -30.35 -7.85
N SER A 177 15.26 -30.37 -7.07
CA SER A 177 15.42 -31.20 -5.88
C SER A 177 14.67 -30.68 -4.65
N SER A 178 14.18 -29.42 -4.68
CA SER A 178 13.49 -28.84 -3.53
C SER A 178 12.09 -29.45 -3.35
N PRO A 179 11.56 -29.47 -2.12
CA PRO A 179 10.20 -29.90 -1.87
C PRO A 179 9.21 -29.07 -2.68
N ARG A 180 8.18 -29.70 -3.25
CA ARG A 180 7.11 -28.94 -3.89
C ARG A 180 6.20 -28.31 -2.83
N PRO A 181 5.77 -27.04 -3.00
CA PRO A 181 4.78 -26.43 -2.12
C PRO A 181 3.51 -27.28 -2.06
N ARG A 182 2.99 -27.53 -0.85
CA ARG A 182 1.69 -28.16 -0.64
C ARG A 182 0.66 -27.09 -0.29
N HIS A 183 -0.44 -27.06 -1.02
CA HIS A 183 -1.53 -26.11 -0.82
C HIS A 183 -2.81 -26.84 -0.44
N TYR A 184 -3.57 -26.22 0.45
CA TYR A 184 -4.79 -26.75 1.04
C TYR A 184 -5.92 -25.72 0.94
N GLY A 185 -7.14 -26.20 1.15
CA GLY A 185 -8.34 -25.35 1.20
C GLY A 185 -8.91 -24.97 -0.17
N PRO A 186 -9.98 -24.15 -0.18
CA PRO A 186 -10.69 -23.75 -1.40
C PRO A 186 -9.81 -23.00 -2.42
N TYR A 187 -8.76 -22.30 -1.98
CA TYR A 187 -7.89 -21.51 -2.85
C TYR A 187 -6.54 -22.18 -3.15
N ALA A 188 -6.46 -23.51 -2.99
CA ALA A 188 -5.23 -24.27 -3.21
C ALA A 188 -4.72 -24.17 -4.66
N VAL A 189 -5.62 -24.12 -5.64
CA VAL A 189 -5.27 -24.05 -7.06
C VAL A 189 -4.65 -22.69 -7.39
N GLU A 190 -5.25 -21.61 -6.89
CA GLU A 190 -4.77 -20.25 -7.08
C GLU A 190 -3.42 -20.05 -6.39
N ARG A 191 -3.24 -20.57 -5.17
CA ARG A 191 -1.94 -20.62 -4.47
C ARG A 191 -0.89 -21.36 -5.28
N ALA A 192 -1.23 -22.51 -5.87
CA ALA A 192 -0.30 -23.30 -6.68
C ALA A 192 0.18 -22.55 -7.95
N SER A 193 -0.58 -21.56 -8.41
CA SER A 193 -0.24 -20.75 -9.58
C SER A 193 0.69 -19.56 -9.29
N LEU A 194 0.98 -19.28 -8.01
CA LEU A 194 1.82 -18.17 -7.60
C LEU A 194 3.31 -18.48 -7.74
N ASP A 195 4.13 -17.43 -7.81
CA ASP A 195 5.58 -17.56 -7.77
C ASP A 195 6.05 -17.63 -6.31
N TRP A 196 6.42 -18.84 -5.88
CA TRP A 196 6.91 -19.10 -4.51
C TRP A 196 8.39 -18.79 -4.32
N SER A 197 9.11 -18.24 -5.30
CA SER A 197 10.53 -17.92 -5.15
C SER A 197 10.83 -16.81 -4.12
N TYR A 198 9.80 -16.05 -3.72
CA TYR A 198 9.90 -14.95 -2.77
C TYR A 198 8.83 -14.98 -1.66
N HIS A 199 7.98 -16.01 -1.65
CA HIS A 199 7.00 -16.25 -0.60
C HIS A 199 7.42 -17.43 0.26
N VAL A 200 7.09 -17.36 1.55
CA VAL A 200 7.23 -18.50 2.47
C VAL A 200 5.94 -19.30 2.43
N VAL A 201 6.03 -20.62 2.28
CA VAL A 201 4.84 -21.48 2.18
C VAL A 201 4.20 -21.61 3.56
N PRO A 202 2.96 -21.14 3.78
CA PRO A 202 2.31 -21.25 5.08
C PRO A 202 1.96 -22.71 5.39
N ASN A 203 2.00 -23.08 6.67
CA ASN A 203 1.52 -24.37 7.13
C ASN A 203 0.01 -24.53 6.92
N ARG A 204 -0.51 -25.76 7.05
CA ARG A 204 -1.91 -26.07 6.72
C ARG A 204 -2.90 -25.25 7.55
N ALA A 205 -2.65 -25.09 8.85
CA ALA A 205 -3.52 -24.32 9.73
C ALA A 205 -3.56 -22.83 9.32
N ARG A 206 -2.41 -22.24 8.97
CA ARG A 206 -2.33 -20.85 8.53
C ARG A 206 -2.98 -20.64 7.17
N GLN A 207 -2.89 -21.61 6.25
CA GLN A 207 -3.61 -21.53 4.97
C GLN A 207 -5.13 -21.45 5.18
N ALA A 208 -5.68 -22.18 6.16
CA ALA A 208 -7.11 -22.11 6.49
C ALA A 208 -7.54 -20.74 7.00
N LEU A 209 -6.76 -20.13 7.92
CA LEU A 209 -7.02 -18.76 8.36
C LEU A 209 -6.92 -17.75 7.21
N GLN A 210 -5.92 -17.93 6.33
CA GLN A 210 -5.80 -17.10 5.12
C GLN A 210 -7.00 -17.27 4.18
N ASP A 211 -7.60 -18.47 4.09
CA ASP A 211 -8.82 -18.70 3.30
C ASP A 211 -10.01 -17.89 3.84
N GLU A 212 -10.14 -17.75 5.15
CA GLU A 212 -11.16 -16.87 5.75
C GLU A 212 -10.94 -15.40 5.37
N ILE A 213 -9.69 -14.92 5.42
CA ILE A 213 -9.33 -13.55 5.02
C ILE A 213 -9.65 -13.33 3.54
N VAL A 214 -9.27 -14.27 2.67
CA VAL A 214 -9.52 -14.18 1.22
C VAL A 214 -11.03 -14.12 0.96
N SER A 215 -11.82 -14.99 1.59
CA SER A 215 -13.27 -15.03 1.45
C SER A 215 -13.92 -13.72 1.94
N LEU A 216 -13.51 -13.24 3.11
CA LEU A 216 -13.97 -11.97 3.69
C LEU A 216 -13.76 -10.81 2.71
N VAL A 217 -12.60 -10.70 2.09
CA VAL A 217 -12.26 -9.61 1.15
C VAL A 217 -13.02 -9.74 -0.16
N LEU A 218 -13.12 -10.95 -0.72
CA LEU A 218 -13.85 -11.20 -1.97
C LEU A 218 -15.34 -10.85 -1.84
N GLU A 219 -15.94 -11.10 -0.68
CA GLU A 219 -17.36 -10.86 -0.44
C GLU A 219 -17.67 -9.43 0.02
N LYS A 220 -16.69 -8.72 0.59
CA LYS A 220 -16.90 -7.40 1.22
C LYS A 220 -17.66 -6.44 0.32
N ARG A 221 -17.19 -6.22 -0.91
CA ARG A 221 -17.84 -5.27 -1.84
C ARG A 221 -19.22 -5.73 -2.30
N LEU A 222 -19.44 -7.03 -2.43
CA LEU A 222 -20.75 -7.57 -2.78
C LEU A 222 -21.75 -7.33 -1.64
N ARG A 223 -21.31 -7.45 -0.37
CA ARG A 223 -22.12 -7.03 0.79
C ARG A 223 -22.38 -5.54 0.81
N ASP A 224 -21.32 -4.72 0.70
CA ASP A 224 -21.44 -3.25 0.72
C ASP A 224 -22.44 -2.72 -0.31
N CYS A 225 -22.50 -3.35 -1.50
CA CYS A 225 -23.45 -2.94 -2.55
C CYS A 225 -24.85 -3.56 -2.37
N ARG A 226 -25.01 -4.76 -1.79
CA ARG A 226 -26.33 -5.30 -1.41
C ARG A 226 -26.99 -4.48 -0.31
N ASP A 227 -26.22 -4.09 0.70
CA ASP A 227 -26.71 -3.34 1.86
C ASP A 227 -27.08 -1.89 1.48
N ALA A 228 -26.53 -1.36 0.38
CA ALA A 228 -26.81 -0.01 -0.10
C ALA A 228 -28.14 0.13 -0.87
N GLY A 229 -28.80 -0.97 -1.24
CA GLY A 229 -29.95 -0.97 -2.15
C GLY A 229 -29.54 -0.68 -3.61
N ASP A 230 -30.29 -1.20 -4.57
CA ASP A 230 -29.94 -1.21 -6.00
C ASP A 230 -29.88 0.19 -6.68
N ASP A 231 -30.11 1.28 -5.94
CA ASP A 231 -30.35 2.63 -6.50
C ASP A 231 -29.16 3.61 -6.42
N GLU A 232 -27.95 3.23 -6.00
CA GLU A 232 -26.79 4.14 -6.07
C GLU A 232 -25.46 3.38 -6.16
N PRO A 233 -24.48 3.84 -6.97
CA PRO A 233 -23.14 3.24 -7.02
C PRO A 233 -22.38 3.46 -5.70
N CYS A 234 -22.64 2.55 -4.76
CA CYS A 234 -21.92 2.21 -3.55
C CYS A 234 -21.22 3.40 -2.86
N ARG A 235 -22.02 4.22 -2.13
CA ARG A 235 -21.52 5.16 -1.13
C ARG A 235 -20.47 4.47 -0.27
N VAL A 236 -19.27 5.04 -0.25
CA VAL A 236 -18.27 4.73 0.77
C VAL A 236 -18.88 5.19 2.10
N PHE A 237 -19.39 4.25 2.90
CA PHE A 237 -19.97 4.52 4.22
C PHE A 237 -18.93 5.25 5.10
N GLU A 238 -19.12 6.54 5.26
CA GLU A 238 -18.87 7.24 6.53
C GLU A 238 -20.24 7.73 6.97
N ALA A 239 -20.73 7.21 8.11
CA ALA A 239 -22.01 7.58 8.68
C ALA A 239 -22.14 9.10 8.75
N ARG A 240 -23.15 9.64 8.07
CA ARG A 240 -23.58 11.03 8.25
C ARG A 240 -24.97 10.99 8.85
N GLU A 241 -25.05 11.32 10.14
CA GLU A 241 -26.32 11.60 10.81
C GLU A 241 -27.02 12.76 10.09
N GLY A 242 -28.29 12.55 9.75
CA GLY A 242 -29.23 13.58 9.37
C GLY A 242 -29.35 13.83 7.86
N PHE A 243 -30.32 13.19 7.22
CA PHE A 243 -31.15 13.83 6.19
C PHE A 243 -32.52 13.15 6.11
N ARG A 244 -33.56 13.97 5.86
CA ARG A 244 -34.99 13.66 6.07
C ARG A 244 -35.59 12.81 4.95
N GLU A 245 -36.51 11.92 5.32
CA GLU A 245 -37.37 11.13 4.44
C GLU A 245 -38.32 12.01 3.60
N GLY A 246 -38.50 11.66 2.32
CA GLY A 246 -39.65 12.13 1.54
C GLY A 246 -39.42 12.40 0.06
N GLU A 247 -38.83 11.48 -0.71
CA GLU A 247 -39.01 11.47 -2.15
C GLU A 247 -39.06 10.03 -2.67
N THR A 248 -40.15 9.69 -3.36
CA THR A 248 -40.43 8.34 -3.88
C THR A 248 -40.01 8.31 -5.34
N VAL A 249 -39.10 7.42 -5.71
CA VAL A 249 -38.74 7.18 -7.12
C VAL A 249 -39.20 5.78 -7.52
N SER A 250 -39.84 5.73 -8.68
CA SER A 250 -40.49 4.58 -9.30
C SER A 250 -39.53 3.43 -9.64
N ARG A 251 -39.99 2.20 -9.36
CA ARG A 251 -39.39 0.91 -9.74
C ARG A 251 -39.00 0.90 -11.22
N VAL A 252 -37.75 0.52 -11.51
CA VAL A 252 -37.27 0.18 -12.84
C VAL A 252 -36.96 -1.32 -12.88
N ASP A 253 -37.40 -1.96 -13.96
CA ASP A 253 -37.33 -3.40 -14.18
C ASP A 253 -35.89 -3.96 -14.20
N GLU A 254 -35.72 -5.15 -13.64
CA GLU A 254 -34.45 -5.86 -13.35
C GLU A 254 -33.63 -6.32 -14.59
N GLU A 255 -34.04 -5.99 -15.82
CA GLU A 255 -33.45 -6.58 -17.04
C GLU A 255 -32.43 -5.69 -17.79
N ASP A 256 -32.10 -4.49 -17.30
CA ASP A 256 -31.12 -3.61 -17.96
C ASP A 256 -29.83 -3.42 -17.14
N MET A 257 -29.07 -4.52 -16.99
CA MET A 257 -27.66 -4.51 -16.56
C MET A 257 -26.73 -3.94 -17.64
N GLY A 258 -27.05 -2.74 -18.11
CA GLY A 258 -26.11 -1.82 -18.75
C GLY A 258 -26.36 -1.51 -20.23
N ARG A 259 -27.17 -0.49 -20.52
CA ARG A 259 -26.69 0.69 -21.28
C ARG A 259 -27.67 1.87 -21.31
N LYS A 260 -27.17 3.07 -20.98
CA LYS A 260 -27.16 4.26 -21.88
C LYS A 260 -26.28 5.38 -21.32
N GLY A 261 -24.98 5.13 -21.32
CA GLY A 261 -23.97 6.18 -21.46
C GLY A 261 -23.29 5.97 -22.81
N GLU A 262 -23.36 6.97 -23.69
CA GLU A 262 -22.69 6.92 -25.00
C GLU A 262 -21.17 6.96 -24.80
N GLY A 263 -20.56 5.77 -24.66
CA GLY A 263 -19.12 5.50 -24.76
C GLY A 263 -18.28 5.67 -23.48
N ARG A 264 -17.55 4.60 -23.08
CA ARG A 264 -16.63 4.43 -21.90
C ARG A 264 -17.33 4.02 -20.59
N PRO A 265 -16.72 3.26 -19.64
CA PRO A 265 -15.56 2.34 -19.66
C PRO A 265 -15.95 0.84 -19.57
N GLY A 266 -15.07 -0.03 -20.07
CA GLY A 266 -15.35 -1.45 -20.32
C GLY A 266 -15.84 -1.61 -21.74
N ASP A 267 -14.91 -1.74 -22.68
CA ASP A 267 -15.29 -2.20 -24.02
C ASP A 267 -15.97 -3.56 -23.84
N LYS A 268 -17.19 -3.70 -24.35
CA LYS A 268 -18.22 -4.66 -23.88
C LYS A 268 -17.62 -6.01 -23.43
N GLY A 269 -17.49 -6.22 -22.11
CA GLY A 269 -17.12 -7.50 -21.49
C GLY A 269 -15.70 -7.67 -20.93
N ARG A 270 -14.82 -6.66 -21.01
CA ARG A 270 -13.47 -6.73 -20.39
C ARG A 270 -13.47 -6.23 -18.93
N PRO A 271 -12.99 -7.03 -17.95
CA PRO A 271 -12.87 -6.58 -16.57
C PRO A 271 -11.74 -5.55 -16.39
N LEU A 272 -11.87 -4.68 -15.39
CA LEU A 272 -10.90 -3.62 -15.11
C LEU A 272 -9.87 -4.07 -14.06
N ALA A 273 -8.59 -3.81 -14.31
CA ALA A 273 -7.53 -3.84 -13.32
C ALA A 273 -6.97 -2.43 -13.09
N LEU A 274 -7.44 -1.76 -12.04
CA LEU A 274 -7.02 -0.42 -11.66
C LEU A 274 -5.86 -0.50 -10.65
N PHE A 275 -4.69 -0.01 -11.05
CA PHE A 275 -3.53 0.09 -10.20
C PHE A 275 -3.44 1.50 -9.63
N THR A 276 -3.52 1.64 -8.31
CA THR A 276 -3.15 2.92 -7.69
C THR A 276 -1.63 3.00 -7.60
N ALA A 277 -1.09 4.20 -7.73
CA ALA A 277 0.33 4.46 -7.64
C ALA A 277 0.58 5.76 -6.88
N GLY A 278 1.77 5.90 -6.29
CA GLY A 278 2.13 7.09 -5.52
C GLY A 278 2.76 6.77 -4.19
N GLY A 279 3.66 7.65 -3.75
CA GLY A 279 4.43 7.44 -2.53
C GLY A 279 3.56 7.28 -1.28
N MET A 280 4.15 6.72 -0.24
CA MET A 280 3.49 6.53 1.05
C MET A 280 3.07 7.89 1.62
N GLY A 281 1.80 8.07 1.98
CA GLY A 281 1.29 9.37 2.44
C GLY A 281 0.77 10.30 1.34
N ALA A 282 0.87 9.92 0.05
CA ALA A 282 0.33 10.73 -1.06
C ALA A 282 -1.21 10.84 -1.06
N GLY A 283 -1.90 9.96 -0.33
CA GLY A 283 -3.37 10.00 -0.20
C GLY A 283 -4.13 9.20 -1.26
N LYS A 284 -3.52 8.20 -1.90
CA LYS A 284 -4.15 7.33 -2.93
C LYS A 284 -5.58 6.90 -2.62
N GLY A 285 -5.80 6.25 -1.47
CA GLY A 285 -7.13 5.81 -1.05
C GLY A 285 -8.11 6.96 -0.81
N HIS A 286 -7.64 8.11 -0.31
CA HIS A 286 -8.46 9.31 -0.15
C HIS A 286 -8.87 9.87 -1.52
N THR A 287 -7.91 10.03 -2.43
CA THR A 287 -8.14 10.51 -3.80
C THR A 287 -9.10 9.61 -4.56
N LEU A 288 -8.89 8.28 -4.54
CA LEU A 288 -9.79 7.35 -5.23
C LEU A 288 -11.22 7.44 -4.66
N ARG A 289 -11.40 7.52 -3.33
CA ARG A 289 -12.72 7.73 -2.73
C ARG A 289 -13.34 9.08 -3.11
N ALA A 290 -12.56 10.15 -3.17
CA ALA A 290 -13.03 11.45 -3.63
C ALA A 290 -13.53 11.38 -5.09
N MET A 291 -12.77 10.73 -5.97
CA MET A 291 -13.13 10.55 -7.38
C MET A 291 -14.33 9.62 -7.60
N LEU A 292 -14.53 8.63 -6.73
CA LEU A 292 -15.73 7.80 -6.71
C LEU A 292 -16.97 8.62 -6.29
N ARG A 293 -16.85 9.45 -5.25
CA ARG A 293 -17.93 10.33 -4.80
C ARG A 293 -18.31 11.40 -5.82
N SER A 294 -17.34 11.90 -6.58
CA SER A 294 -17.57 12.89 -7.65
C SER A 294 -17.89 12.26 -9.01
N ASP A 295 -18.10 10.94 -9.07
CA ASP A 295 -18.38 10.19 -10.30
C ASP A 295 -17.34 10.31 -11.42
N THR A 296 -16.14 10.82 -11.10
CA THR A 296 -15.03 10.98 -12.05
C THR A 296 -14.34 9.63 -12.35
N VAL A 297 -14.48 8.68 -11.42
CA VAL A 297 -14.14 7.27 -11.60
C VAL A 297 -15.37 6.46 -11.24
N ARG A 298 -15.67 5.42 -12.01
CA ARG A 298 -16.66 4.40 -11.65
C ARG A 298 -15.99 3.04 -11.66
N LEU A 299 -16.26 2.25 -10.64
CA LEU A 299 -15.79 0.87 -10.52
C LEU A 299 -16.98 -0.06 -10.72
N PRO A 300 -16.85 -1.15 -11.48
CA PRO A 300 -17.90 -2.16 -11.59
C PRO A 300 -18.30 -2.73 -10.22
N ASN A 301 -19.57 -3.08 -10.03
CA ASN A 301 -20.07 -3.60 -8.74
C ASN A 301 -19.34 -4.88 -8.28
N ASN A 302 -18.83 -5.67 -9.21
CA ASN A 302 -18.07 -6.89 -8.91
C ASN A 302 -16.59 -6.64 -8.53
N THR A 303 -16.17 -5.38 -8.34
CA THR A 303 -14.77 -5.01 -8.09
C THR A 303 -14.27 -5.50 -6.73
N VAL A 304 -13.09 -6.12 -6.71
CA VAL A 304 -12.34 -6.48 -5.50
C VAL A 304 -11.31 -5.39 -5.20
N TRP A 305 -11.37 -4.76 -4.02
CA TRP A 305 -10.35 -3.80 -3.60
C TRP A 305 -9.31 -4.49 -2.73
N ILE A 306 -8.08 -4.58 -3.23
CA ILE A 306 -6.94 -5.21 -2.59
C ILE A 306 -6.00 -4.13 -2.06
N ASP A 307 -5.81 -4.09 -0.74
CA ASP A 307 -4.91 -3.15 -0.04
C ASP A 307 -4.08 -3.92 1.00
N PRO A 308 -2.76 -4.11 0.80
CA PRO A 308 -1.89 -4.79 1.75
C PRO A 308 -1.91 -4.21 3.17
N ASP A 309 -2.10 -2.89 3.30
CA ASP A 309 -2.21 -2.24 4.60
C ASP A 309 -3.55 -2.58 5.28
N ALA A 310 -4.61 -2.85 4.51
CA ALA A 310 -5.86 -3.40 5.02
C ALA A 310 -5.75 -4.90 5.35
N LEU A 311 -5.07 -5.68 4.51
CA LEU A 311 -4.88 -7.11 4.73
C LEU A 311 -4.07 -7.39 5.99
N SER A 312 -2.98 -6.65 6.23
CA SER A 312 -2.21 -6.79 7.46
C SER A 312 -3.03 -6.53 8.73
N ARG A 313 -4.10 -5.72 8.66
CA ARG A 313 -5.01 -5.46 9.78
C ARG A 313 -5.90 -6.65 10.14
N LEU A 314 -6.06 -7.60 9.23
CA LEU A 314 -6.82 -8.83 9.43
C LEU A 314 -5.95 -9.94 10.07
N LEU A 315 -4.63 -9.74 10.19
CA LEU A 315 -3.75 -10.71 10.84
C LEU A 315 -3.91 -10.63 12.37
N PRO A 316 -4.28 -11.75 13.05
CA PRO A 316 -4.54 -11.75 14.49
C PRO A 316 -3.36 -11.28 15.35
N GLU A 317 -2.14 -11.49 14.89
CA GLU A 317 -0.91 -11.16 15.63
C GLU A 317 -0.57 -9.66 15.59
N ARG A 318 -1.16 -8.89 14.67
CA ARG A 318 -0.79 -7.49 14.44
C ARG A 318 -0.77 -6.62 15.72
N PRO A 319 -1.74 -6.70 16.65
CA PRO A 319 -1.70 -5.91 17.88
C PRO A 319 -0.43 -6.15 18.71
N GLN A 320 0.10 -7.39 18.71
CA GLN A 320 1.31 -7.74 19.45
C GLN A 320 2.55 -7.14 18.79
N TYR A 321 2.66 -7.18 17.46
CA TYR A 321 3.75 -6.52 16.74
C TYR A 321 3.78 -5.01 16.98
N LEU A 322 2.62 -4.35 16.92
CA LEU A 322 2.53 -2.91 17.21
C LEU A 322 2.93 -2.56 18.64
N LYS A 323 2.53 -3.40 19.61
CA LYS A 323 2.89 -3.23 21.02
C LYS A 323 4.38 -3.45 21.26
N SER A 324 4.98 -4.40 20.54
CA SER A 324 6.41 -4.73 20.64
C SER A 324 7.28 -3.64 20.02
N ASP A 325 7.04 -3.32 18.75
CA ASP A 325 7.74 -2.27 18.02
C ASP A 325 6.91 -1.83 16.80
N ALA A 326 6.20 -0.71 16.96
CA ALA A 326 5.40 -0.11 15.91
C ALA A 326 6.21 0.34 14.67
N GLY A 327 7.53 0.56 14.81
CA GLY A 327 8.42 0.98 13.73
C GLY A 327 8.75 -0.15 12.75
N THR A 328 8.80 -1.39 13.23
CA THR A 328 9.13 -2.59 12.43
C THR A 328 7.91 -3.45 12.12
N ALA A 329 6.81 -3.33 12.88
CA ALA A 329 5.59 -4.10 12.71
C ALA A 329 5.08 -4.17 11.25
N SER A 330 5.06 -3.03 10.54
CA SER A 330 4.59 -3.01 9.16
C SER A 330 5.47 -3.85 8.24
N ALA A 331 6.79 -3.90 8.46
CA ALA A 331 7.71 -4.69 7.65
C ALA A 331 7.58 -6.18 7.95
N LEU A 332 7.34 -6.55 9.21
CA LEU A 332 7.19 -7.95 9.64
C LEU A 332 5.84 -8.57 9.21
N LEU A 333 4.79 -7.77 9.07
CA LEU A 333 3.48 -8.21 8.59
C LEU A 333 3.34 -8.17 7.06
N HIS A 334 4.21 -7.41 6.37
CA HIS A 334 4.08 -7.16 4.94
C HIS A 334 4.22 -8.43 4.07
N PRO A 335 5.17 -9.36 4.32
CA PRO A 335 5.30 -10.56 3.49
C PRO A 335 4.00 -11.37 3.40
N GLU A 336 3.33 -11.59 4.52
CA GLU A 336 2.05 -12.32 4.54
C GLU A 336 0.91 -11.53 3.89
N ALA A 337 0.84 -10.21 4.13
CA ALA A 337 -0.15 -9.37 3.46
C ALA A 337 0.04 -9.32 1.94
N SER A 338 1.28 -9.34 1.46
CA SER A 338 1.61 -9.41 0.03
C SER A 338 1.24 -10.75 -0.59
N LEU A 339 1.47 -11.86 0.13
CA LEU A 339 0.97 -13.18 -0.29
C LEU A 339 -0.56 -13.18 -0.42
N LEU A 340 -1.28 -12.68 0.59
CA LEU A 340 -2.73 -12.55 0.56
C LEU A 340 -3.21 -11.71 -0.64
N GLN A 341 -2.54 -10.60 -0.93
CA GLN A 341 -2.84 -9.78 -2.11
C GLN A 341 -2.77 -10.63 -3.40
N GLU A 342 -1.71 -11.43 -3.57
CA GLU A 342 -1.54 -12.24 -4.78
C GLU A 342 -2.56 -13.38 -4.88
N ILE A 343 -2.92 -14.01 -3.77
CA ILE A 343 -3.98 -15.03 -3.72
C ILE A 343 -5.32 -14.39 -4.14
N ILE A 344 -5.72 -13.29 -3.49
CA ILE A 344 -6.97 -12.58 -3.78
C ILE A 344 -7.02 -12.12 -5.24
N ALA A 345 -5.91 -11.58 -5.73
CA ALA A 345 -5.74 -11.19 -7.12
C ALA A 345 -5.93 -12.38 -8.08
N ALA A 346 -5.30 -13.52 -7.81
CA ALA A 346 -5.44 -14.72 -8.62
C ALA A 346 -6.89 -15.25 -8.64
N VAL A 347 -7.56 -15.29 -7.49
CA VAL A 347 -8.97 -15.70 -7.38
C VAL A 347 -9.88 -14.72 -8.14
N ALA A 348 -9.70 -13.41 -7.96
CA ALA A 348 -10.47 -12.38 -8.67
C ALA A 348 -10.30 -12.50 -10.19
N ARG A 349 -9.07 -12.78 -10.66
CA ARG A 349 -8.75 -13.02 -12.08
C ARG A 349 -9.48 -14.25 -12.63
N GLN A 350 -9.47 -15.35 -11.89
CA GLN A 350 -10.17 -16.59 -12.26
C GLN A 350 -11.67 -16.36 -12.34
N GLN A 351 -12.23 -15.56 -11.44
CA GLN A 351 -13.64 -15.18 -11.42
C GLN A 351 -14.00 -14.06 -12.41
N ARG A 352 -13.05 -13.58 -13.23
CA ARG A 352 -13.23 -12.45 -14.17
C ARG A 352 -13.78 -11.17 -13.51
N ARG A 353 -13.46 -10.96 -12.24
CA ARG A 353 -13.86 -9.78 -11.47
C ARG A 353 -12.93 -8.62 -11.74
N SER A 354 -13.46 -7.41 -11.73
CA SER A 354 -12.62 -6.21 -11.73
C SER A 354 -11.87 -6.08 -10.40
N LEU A 355 -10.77 -5.35 -10.38
CA LEU A 355 -9.92 -5.19 -9.20
C LEU A 355 -9.30 -3.80 -9.10
N VAL A 356 -9.15 -3.34 -7.86
CA VAL A 356 -8.27 -2.24 -7.49
C VAL A 356 -7.10 -2.85 -6.74
N VAL A 357 -5.87 -2.60 -7.20
CA VAL A 357 -4.63 -3.03 -6.53
C VAL A 357 -3.96 -1.80 -5.96
N ASP A 358 -4.00 -1.65 -4.64
CA ASP A 358 -3.42 -0.50 -3.95
C ASP A 358 -1.92 -0.71 -3.72
N GLY A 359 -1.10 0.24 -4.19
CA GLY A 359 0.34 0.12 -4.09
C GLY A 359 1.07 1.44 -4.29
N SER A 360 2.34 1.49 -3.88
CA SER A 360 3.23 2.60 -4.26
C SER A 360 3.64 2.53 -5.72
N LEU A 361 3.65 1.32 -6.29
CA LEU A 361 4.05 1.04 -7.66
C LEU A 361 5.53 1.41 -7.89
N THR A 362 6.39 1.00 -6.95
CA THR A 362 7.83 1.34 -6.93
C THR A 362 8.75 0.26 -7.51
N ASP A 363 8.24 -0.95 -7.74
CA ASP A 363 8.96 -2.05 -8.39
C ASP A 363 8.43 -2.26 -9.82
N CYS A 364 9.11 -1.67 -10.79
CA CYS A 364 8.58 -1.60 -12.15
C CYS A 364 8.58 -2.93 -12.85
N GLN A 365 9.57 -3.77 -12.56
CA GLN A 365 9.66 -5.08 -13.19
C GLN A 365 8.58 -6.01 -12.67
N TRP A 366 8.37 -6.02 -11.35
CA TRP A 366 7.31 -6.82 -10.75
C TRP A 366 5.93 -6.37 -11.23
N PHE A 367 5.64 -5.06 -11.18
CA PHE A 367 4.34 -4.54 -11.62
C PHE A 367 4.13 -4.70 -13.14
N GLU A 368 5.18 -4.61 -13.97
CA GLU A 368 5.07 -4.91 -15.39
C GLU A 368 4.63 -6.37 -15.62
N GLY A 369 5.29 -7.33 -14.95
CA GLY A 369 4.93 -8.74 -15.02
C GLY A 369 3.50 -8.99 -14.52
N PHE A 370 3.12 -8.34 -13.43
CA PHE A 370 1.78 -8.41 -12.87
C PHE A 370 0.72 -7.87 -13.83
N MET A 371 0.90 -6.65 -14.37
CA MET A 371 0.00 -6.04 -15.36
C MET A 371 -0.11 -6.86 -16.64
N ARG A 372 0.99 -7.48 -17.10
CA ARG A 372 0.99 -8.38 -18.27
C ARG A 372 0.12 -9.60 -18.06
N ARG A 373 0.14 -10.22 -16.87
CA ARG A 373 -0.74 -11.36 -16.53
C ARG A 373 -2.22 -10.98 -16.67
N TYR A 374 -2.60 -9.78 -16.24
CA TYR A 374 -3.97 -9.29 -16.37
C TYR A 374 -4.34 -8.93 -17.80
N HIS A 375 -3.47 -8.22 -18.51
CA HIS A 375 -3.67 -7.90 -19.91
C HIS A 375 -3.87 -9.17 -20.76
N GLN A 376 -3.03 -10.20 -20.55
CA GLN A 376 -3.15 -11.51 -21.21
C GLN A 376 -4.43 -12.25 -20.85
N ALA A 377 -4.96 -12.04 -19.64
CA ALA A 377 -6.26 -12.55 -19.21
C ALA A 377 -7.46 -11.74 -19.74
N GLY A 378 -7.23 -10.75 -20.63
CA GLY A 378 -8.26 -9.95 -21.27
C GLY A 378 -8.72 -8.74 -20.45
N TYR A 379 -8.00 -8.35 -19.41
CA TYR A 379 -8.33 -7.16 -18.61
C TYR A 379 -7.96 -5.87 -19.35
N ASP A 380 -8.68 -4.81 -19.01
CA ASP A 380 -8.21 -3.44 -19.23
C ASP A 380 -7.40 -3.01 -18.01
N CYS A 381 -6.13 -2.67 -18.21
CA CYS A 381 -5.26 -2.19 -17.13
C CYS A 381 -5.24 -0.66 -17.11
N GLU A 382 -5.40 -0.05 -15.94
CA GLU A 382 -5.32 1.39 -15.73
C GLU A 382 -4.38 1.76 -14.60
N ILE A 383 -3.75 2.92 -14.69
CA ILE A 383 -2.94 3.50 -13.61
C ILE A 383 -3.59 4.79 -13.12
N LEU A 384 -3.85 4.87 -11.82
CA LEU A 384 -4.19 6.09 -11.10
C LEU A 384 -3.03 6.47 -10.18
N PHE A 385 -2.17 7.38 -10.65
CA PHE A 385 -1.05 7.88 -9.88
C PHE A 385 -1.44 9.13 -9.11
N VAL A 386 -1.08 9.17 -7.82
CA VAL A 386 -1.34 10.30 -6.93
C VAL A 386 -0.01 10.84 -6.41
N SER A 387 0.23 12.13 -6.64
CA SER A 387 1.37 12.86 -6.09
C SER A 387 0.96 13.78 -4.95
N ALA A 388 1.88 14.05 -4.05
CA ALA A 388 1.78 15.12 -3.07
C ALA A 388 3.19 15.63 -2.72
N PRO A 389 3.32 16.86 -2.19
CA PRO A 389 4.59 17.35 -1.66
C PRO A 389 5.09 16.48 -0.51
N GLU A 390 6.42 16.37 -0.39
CA GLU A 390 7.08 15.53 0.63
C GLU A 390 6.64 15.88 2.05
N GLU A 391 6.61 17.19 2.35
CA GLU A 391 6.18 17.71 3.65
C GLU A 391 4.76 17.26 4.01
N VAL A 392 3.83 17.35 3.06
CA VAL A 392 2.44 16.89 3.24
C VAL A 392 2.39 15.38 3.48
N MET A 393 3.19 14.59 2.75
CA MET A 393 3.25 13.14 2.92
C MET A 393 3.78 12.75 4.31
N LEU A 394 4.81 13.45 4.81
CA LEU A 394 5.37 13.25 6.14
C LEU A 394 4.37 13.63 7.23
N GLN A 395 3.72 14.79 7.12
CA GLN A 395 2.68 15.24 8.06
C GLN A 395 1.49 14.26 8.12
N ARG A 396 1.03 13.78 6.96
CA ARG A 396 -0.03 12.75 6.89
C ARG A 396 0.40 11.44 7.53
N ALA A 397 1.65 11.02 7.32
CA ALA A 397 2.19 9.83 7.94
C ALA A 397 2.27 9.96 9.48
N GLU A 398 2.68 11.12 9.98
CA GLU A 398 2.69 11.42 11.42
C GLU A 398 1.28 11.43 12.01
N LYS A 399 0.33 12.10 11.35
CA LYS A 399 -1.08 12.12 11.76
C LYS A 399 -1.66 10.69 11.84
N ARG A 400 -1.33 9.84 10.86
CA ARG A 400 -1.74 8.42 10.86
C ARG A 400 -1.06 7.64 11.99
N ALA A 401 0.21 7.90 12.29
CA ALA A 401 0.91 7.27 13.41
C ALA A 401 0.23 7.60 14.74
N LYS A 402 -0.15 8.87 14.95
CA LYS A 402 -0.90 9.30 16.15
C LYS A 402 -2.27 8.63 16.24
N ALA A 403 -2.99 8.50 15.12
CA ALA A 403 -4.35 7.94 15.12
C ALA A 403 -4.40 6.40 15.21
N THR A 404 -3.41 5.70 14.66
CA THR A 404 -3.49 4.24 14.44
C THR A 404 -2.35 3.45 15.09
N GLY A 405 -1.36 4.14 15.65
CA GLY A 405 -0.10 3.54 16.12
C GLY A 405 0.86 3.13 15.00
N ARG A 406 0.46 3.21 13.72
CA ARG A 406 1.31 2.81 12.59
C ARG A 406 2.37 3.87 12.29
N VAL A 407 3.61 3.59 12.66
CA VAL A 407 4.77 4.41 12.26
C VAL A 407 5.19 4.05 10.84
N THR A 408 5.51 5.05 10.02
CA THR A 408 6.06 4.85 8.68
C THR A 408 7.44 5.48 8.63
N ASN A 409 8.44 4.74 8.15
CA ASN A 409 9.80 5.25 8.04
C ASN A 409 9.86 6.46 7.08
N PRO A 410 10.30 7.65 7.52
CA PRO A 410 10.43 8.84 6.68
C PRO A 410 11.29 8.63 5.43
N GLU A 411 12.36 7.85 5.53
CA GLU A 411 13.22 7.56 4.37
C GLU A 411 12.51 6.65 3.36
N ALA A 412 11.63 5.75 3.81
CA ALA A 412 10.79 4.98 2.91
C ALA A 412 9.77 5.88 2.17
N ILE A 413 9.23 6.89 2.84
CA ILE A 413 8.35 7.91 2.24
C ILE A 413 9.10 8.64 1.12
N LYS A 414 10.29 9.20 1.42
CA LYS A 414 11.13 9.91 0.44
C LYS A 414 11.51 9.04 -0.75
N ARG A 415 12.01 7.82 -0.50
CA ARG A 415 12.34 6.87 -1.57
C ARG A 415 11.12 6.56 -2.44
N SER A 416 9.96 6.31 -1.83
CA SER A 416 8.73 6.02 -2.58
C SER A 416 8.26 7.21 -3.40
N ARG A 417 8.40 8.44 -2.91
CA ARG A 417 8.04 9.66 -3.64
C ARG A 417 8.86 9.83 -4.92
N ILE A 418 10.13 9.46 -4.91
CA ILE A 418 11.03 9.53 -6.07
C ILE A 418 10.79 8.36 -7.03
N LYS A 419 10.76 7.13 -6.52
CA LYS A 419 10.67 5.92 -7.36
C LYS A 419 9.30 5.75 -8.04
N SER A 420 8.21 6.14 -7.39
CA SER A 420 6.85 5.93 -7.94
C SER A 420 6.64 6.62 -9.29
N PRO A 421 6.94 7.93 -9.48
CA PRO A 421 6.79 8.57 -10.79
C PRO A 421 7.73 8.00 -11.85
N GLU A 422 8.98 7.64 -11.51
CA GLU A 422 9.89 6.95 -12.45
C GLU A 422 9.27 5.66 -12.97
N CYS A 423 8.62 4.92 -12.07
CA CYS A 423 8.00 3.67 -12.39
C CYS A 423 6.72 3.80 -13.21
N VAL A 424 5.87 4.77 -12.85
CA VAL A 424 4.69 5.10 -13.66
C VAL A 424 5.11 5.54 -15.05
N THR A 425 6.18 6.34 -15.19
CA THR A 425 6.74 6.68 -16.51
C THR A 425 7.12 5.43 -17.28
N ALA A 426 7.86 4.50 -16.67
CA ALA A 426 8.27 3.26 -17.33
C ALA A 426 7.09 2.34 -17.72
N LEU A 427 6.03 2.32 -16.91
CA LEU A 427 4.89 1.41 -17.05
C LEU A 427 3.74 1.96 -17.89
N SER A 428 3.74 3.26 -18.19
CA SER A 428 2.71 3.93 -19.02
C SER A 428 2.82 3.54 -20.51
N LYS A 429 2.86 2.23 -20.79
CA LYS A 429 3.02 1.64 -22.12
C LYS A 429 1.63 1.48 -22.76
N PRO A 430 1.30 2.18 -23.86
CA PRO A 430 -0.06 2.15 -24.43
C PRO A 430 -0.55 0.76 -24.85
N GLY A 431 0.37 -0.14 -25.22
CA GLY A 431 0.03 -1.54 -25.52
C GLY A 431 -0.38 -2.36 -24.28
N LEU A 432 0.02 -1.94 -23.08
CA LEU A 432 -0.24 -2.65 -21.82
C LEU A 432 -1.31 -1.95 -20.97
N ILE A 433 -1.26 -0.63 -20.93
CA ILE A 433 -2.11 0.24 -20.11
C ILE A 433 -3.06 0.98 -21.01
N ARG A 434 -4.36 0.87 -20.72
CA ARG A 434 -5.42 1.53 -21.48
C ARG A 434 -5.53 3.00 -21.13
N ARG A 435 -5.36 3.35 -19.85
CA ARG A 435 -5.49 4.72 -19.34
C ARG A 435 -4.53 4.97 -18.17
N VAL A 436 -3.89 6.12 -18.19
CA VAL A 436 -3.09 6.70 -17.11
C VAL A 436 -3.75 8.00 -16.67
N ARG A 437 -3.90 8.17 -15.36
CA ARG A 437 -4.35 9.41 -14.70
C ARG A 437 -3.33 9.82 -13.65
N LEU A 438 -2.85 11.06 -13.73
CA LEU A 438 -1.95 11.66 -12.75
C LEU A 438 -2.72 12.72 -11.98
N ILE A 439 -2.79 12.57 -10.66
CA ILE A 439 -3.54 13.45 -9.76
C ILE A 439 -2.59 14.13 -8.79
N ASP A 440 -2.69 15.45 -8.66
CA ASP A 440 -2.08 16.19 -7.59
C ASP A 440 -3.02 16.24 -6.38
N ASN A 441 -2.50 15.82 -5.22
CA ASN A 441 -3.19 15.81 -3.95
C ASN A 441 -2.42 16.68 -2.92
N SER A 442 -1.97 17.84 -3.38
CA SER A 442 -1.28 18.88 -2.61
C SER A 442 -2.21 19.77 -1.77
N SER A 443 -3.53 19.64 -1.91
CA SER A 443 -4.53 20.60 -1.44
C SER A 443 -4.59 20.85 0.07
N ASP A 444 -3.94 20.01 0.90
CA ASP A 444 -3.74 20.31 2.33
C ASP A 444 -2.94 21.62 2.55
N LEU A 445 -2.21 22.11 1.54
CA LEU A 445 -1.44 23.36 1.57
C LEU A 445 -2.20 24.59 1.03
N GLY A 446 -3.41 24.42 0.50
CA GLY A 446 -4.19 25.50 -0.10
C GLY A 446 -4.94 26.34 0.93
N THR A 447 -5.15 27.63 0.63
CA THR A 447 -6.04 28.51 1.40
C THR A 447 -7.52 28.20 1.18
N ASP A 448 -7.86 27.41 0.16
CA ASP A 448 -9.21 26.95 -0.13
C ASP A 448 -9.41 25.51 0.38
N PRO A 449 -10.14 25.30 1.50
CA PRO A 449 -10.46 23.97 2.01
C PRO A 449 -11.37 23.15 1.08
N ASN A 450 -11.91 23.74 0.01
CA ASN A 450 -12.66 23.03 -1.03
C ASN A 450 -11.79 22.62 -2.23
N SER A 451 -10.50 22.97 -2.26
CA SER A 451 -9.60 22.50 -3.31
C SER A 451 -9.41 20.98 -3.18
N GLY A 452 -10.09 20.22 -4.03
CA GLY A 452 -9.96 18.76 -4.07
C GLY A 452 -8.66 18.32 -4.78
N PRO A 453 -8.43 17.00 -4.88
CA PRO A 453 -7.42 16.46 -5.76
C PRO A 453 -7.62 16.98 -7.19
N THR A 454 -6.55 17.46 -7.82
CA THR A 454 -6.61 18.07 -9.16
C THR A 454 -5.97 17.14 -10.19
N THR A 455 -6.59 17.02 -11.36
CA THR A 455 -6.01 16.19 -12.44
C THR A 455 -4.88 16.95 -13.14
N LEU A 456 -3.67 16.40 -13.10
CA LEU A 456 -2.50 16.94 -13.82
C LEU A 456 -2.46 16.44 -15.28
N TYR A 457 -2.86 15.18 -15.47
CA TYR A 457 -2.87 14.52 -16.76
C TYR A 457 -3.91 13.40 -16.79
N ASP A 458 -4.64 13.31 -17.89
CA ASP A 458 -5.48 12.17 -18.24
C ASP A 458 -5.25 11.78 -19.70
N SER A 459 -4.68 10.60 -19.90
CA SER A 459 -4.48 10.00 -21.23
C SER A 459 -5.76 9.89 -22.08
N ALA A 460 -6.95 9.85 -21.46
CA ALA A 460 -8.21 9.81 -22.21
C ALA A 460 -8.58 11.15 -22.87
N LEU A 461 -7.88 12.23 -22.50
CA LEU A 461 -7.97 13.57 -23.08
C LEU A 461 -6.80 13.87 -24.02
N ASP A 462 -5.72 13.08 -23.97
CA ASP A 462 -4.53 13.30 -24.79
C ASP A 462 -4.75 12.76 -26.21
N PRO A 463 -4.80 13.63 -27.24
CA PRO A 463 -5.04 13.20 -28.61
C PRO A 463 -3.87 12.39 -29.20
N GLU A 464 -2.69 12.43 -28.58
CA GLU A 464 -1.52 11.68 -29.01
C GLU A 464 -1.40 10.34 -28.29
N TRP A 465 -2.18 10.11 -27.23
CA TRP A 465 -2.20 8.82 -26.52
C TRP A 465 -2.72 7.72 -27.47
N PRO A 466 -1.90 6.71 -27.80
CA PRO A 466 -2.32 5.65 -28.71
C PRO A 466 -3.38 4.79 -28.03
N ASN A 467 -4.64 4.90 -28.46
CA ASN A 467 -5.70 4.09 -27.91
C ASN A 467 -5.65 2.68 -28.54
N PRO A 468 -5.41 1.61 -27.76
CA PRO A 468 -5.34 0.26 -28.31
C PRO A 468 -6.67 -0.25 -28.88
N HIS A 469 -7.80 0.37 -28.51
CA HIS A 469 -9.15 -0.08 -28.86
C HIS A 469 -9.86 0.81 -29.90
N THR A 470 -9.19 1.81 -30.47
CA THR A 470 -9.78 2.55 -31.61
C THR A 470 -9.70 1.71 -32.88
N ASP A 471 -10.79 1.00 -33.16
CA ASP A 471 -11.03 0.25 -34.39
C ASP A 471 -11.09 1.21 -35.60
N GLY A 472 -10.07 1.16 -36.46
CA GLY A 472 -10.14 1.80 -37.79
C GLY A 472 -8.86 2.42 -38.32
N GLY A 473 -7.85 2.66 -37.49
CA GLY A 473 -6.55 3.17 -37.94
C GLY A 473 -5.62 2.05 -38.41
N SER A 474 -5.01 2.22 -39.59
CA SER A 474 -3.91 1.41 -40.14
C SER A 474 -3.01 0.79 -39.05
N SER A 475 -2.68 -0.50 -39.18
CA SER A 475 -1.83 -1.25 -38.24
C SER A 475 -0.44 -0.62 -37.98
N ALA A 476 -0.06 0.40 -38.75
CA ALA A 476 1.20 1.13 -38.63
C ALA A 476 1.37 1.94 -37.33
N HIS A 477 0.33 2.11 -36.50
CA HIS A 477 0.40 2.87 -35.25
C HIS A 477 0.07 2.07 -33.97
N ARG A 478 -0.12 0.75 -34.06
CA ARG A 478 -0.26 -0.08 -32.84
C ARG A 478 1.11 -0.25 -32.19
N ARG A 479 1.34 0.50 -31.12
CA ARG A 479 2.54 0.36 -30.30
C ARG A 479 2.55 -0.98 -29.56
N GLY A 480 3.69 -1.65 -29.58
CA GLY A 480 3.87 -2.94 -28.93
C GLY A 480 3.90 -2.83 -27.40
N ILE A 481 3.55 -3.91 -26.70
CA ILE A 481 3.66 -4.04 -25.24
C ILE A 481 5.09 -3.85 -24.68
N ASN A 482 6.11 -3.92 -25.55
CA ASN A 482 7.52 -3.82 -25.19
C ASN A 482 8.12 -2.43 -25.44
N GLU A 483 7.30 -1.49 -25.91
CA GLU A 483 7.74 -0.11 -26.14
C GLU A 483 7.95 0.64 -24.81
N PRO A 484 8.78 1.71 -24.81
CA PRO A 484 8.93 2.55 -23.64
C PRO A 484 7.60 3.19 -23.24
N GLY A 485 7.47 3.55 -21.97
CA GLY A 485 6.29 4.27 -21.51
C GLY A 485 6.19 5.66 -22.13
N TRP A 486 4.95 6.09 -22.34
CA TRP A 486 4.59 7.27 -23.12
C TRP A 486 4.48 8.53 -22.26
N VAL A 487 4.04 8.40 -21.01
CA VAL A 487 3.76 9.52 -20.12
C VAL A 487 4.97 9.80 -19.23
N ASP A 488 5.49 11.02 -19.27
CA ASP A 488 6.52 11.47 -18.33
C ASP A 488 5.89 11.96 -17.01
N ALA A 489 5.55 11.02 -16.14
CA ALA A 489 4.96 11.33 -14.83
C ALA A 489 5.89 12.19 -13.95
N LYS A 490 7.21 12.08 -14.12
CA LYS A 490 8.18 12.91 -13.40
C LYS A 490 8.09 14.37 -13.83
N GLY A 491 8.02 14.63 -15.13
CA GLY A 491 7.84 15.98 -15.67
C GLY A 491 6.56 16.65 -15.16
N PHE A 492 5.44 15.91 -15.06
CA PHE A 492 4.21 16.43 -14.46
C PHE A 492 4.35 16.73 -12.96
N VAL A 493 4.94 15.81 -12.19
CA VAL A 493 5.14 15.98 -10.73
C VAL A 493 6.06 17.15 -10.42
N ASN A 494 7.07 17.40 -11.25
CA ASN A 494 7.98 18.53 -11.11
C ASN A 494 7.39 19.86 -11.61
N GLY A 495 6.18 19.84 -12.21
CA GLY A 495 5.56 21.02 -12.82
C GLY A 495 6.26 21.50 -14.10
N GLU A 496 7.09 20.65 -14.71
CA GLU A 496 7.76 20.92 -15.99
C GLU A 496 6.79 20.73 -17.17
N LEU A 497 5.82 19.83 -17.01
CA LEU A 497 4.80 19.50 -18.00
C LEU A 497 3.40 19.86 -17.50
N VAL A 498 2.55 20.29 -18.44
CA VAL A 498 1.13 20.59 -18.20
C VAL A 498 0.29 20.03 -19.34
N GLN A 499 -0.90 19.51 -19.01
CA GLN A 499 -1.92 19.15 -20.00
C GLN A 499 -2.80 20.39 -20.26
N GLY A 500 -2.81 20.88 -21.49
CA GLY A 500 -3.66 22.01 -21.88
C GLY A 500 -5.14 21.65 -21.93
N PRO A 501 -6.04 22.65 -22.06
CA PRO A 501 -7.48 22.41 -22.23
C PRO A 501 -7.82 21.64 -23.52
N ASP A 502 -6.92 21.66 -24.51
CA ASP A 502 -6.99 20.88 -25.73
C ASP A 502 -6.44 19.44 -25.57
N GLY A 503 -6.10 19.05 -24.33
CA GLY A 503 -5.60 17.72 -24.00
C GLY A 503 -4.12 17.47 -24.32
N ARG A 504 -3.48 18.38 -25.07
CA ARG A 504 -2.07 18.24 -25.47
C ARG A 504 -1.11 18.56 -24.33
N VAL A 505 -0.04 17.79 -24.24
CA VAL A 505 1.03 17.98 -23.26
C VAL A 505 2.06 18.99 -23.78
N ARG A 506 2.42 19.97 -22.95
CA ARG A 506 3.42 21.00 -23.28
C ARG A 506 4.36 21.23 -22.10
N ARG A 507 5.55 21.75 -22.38
CA ARG A 507 6.39 22.33 -21.31
C ARG A 507 5.73 23.59 -20.77
N LYS A 508 5.77 23.77 -19.46
CA LYS A 508 5.13 24.90 -18.77
C LYS A 508 5.64 26.26 -19.28
N ASP A 509 6.93 26.38 -19.58
CA ASP A 509 7.54 27.61 -20.09
C ASP A 509 6.98 28.02 -21.46
N ASP A 510 6.71 27.04 -22.33
CA ASP A 510 6.13 27.28 -23.66
C ASP A 510 4.64 27.66 -23.56
N ALA A 511 3.91 27.05 -22.61
CA ALA A 511 2.51 27.38 -22.35
C ALA A 511 2.34 28.84 -21.88
N LEU A 512 3.25 29.35 -21.05
CA LEU A 512 3.23 30.74 -20.58
C LEU A 512 3.53 31.75 -21.69
N ARG A 513 4.40 31.39 -22.65
CA ARG A 513 4.71 32.26 -23.81
C ARG A 513 3.53 32.39 -24.77
N ASN A 514 2.79 31.30 -25.01
CA ASN A 514 1.64 31.35 -25.91
C ASN A 514 0.47 32.15 -25.32
N ASN A 515 0.22 32.06 -24.01
CA ASN A 515 -0.81 32.86 -23.34
C ASN A 515 -0.47 34.36 -23.27
N SER A 516 0.81 34.74 -23.23
CA SER A 516 1.22 36.14 -23.24
C SER A 516 1.24 36.78 -24.64
N GLY A 517 1.29 35.97 -25.71
CA GLY A 517 1.26 36.44 -27.10
C GLY A 517 -0.12 36.77 -27.66
N GLU A 518 -1.19 36.18 -27.14
CA GLU A 518 -2.57 36.44 -27.61
C GLU A 518 -3.19 37.73 -27.01
N GLY A 519 -2.59 38.28 -25.95
CA GLY A 519 -3.10 39.47 -25.26
C GLY A 519 -2.76 40.83 -25.90
N ASN A 520 -1.93 40.89 -26.95
CA ASN A 520 -1.42 42.17 -27.47
C ASN A 520 -1.58 42.41 -28.99
N LYS A 521 -2.44 41.65 -29.67
CA LYS A 521 -2.81 41.92 -31.09
C LYS A 521 -4.13 42.70 -31.26
N GLY A 522 -4.62 43.34 -30.21
CA GLY A 522 -5.90 44.04 -30.21
C GLY A 522 -5.93 45.28 -29.33
N ARG A 523 -5.01 46.23 -29.52
CA ARG A 523 -5.25 47.65 -29.22
C ARG A 523 -4.17 48.54 -29.85
N LEU A 524 -4.62 49.20 -30.93
CA LEU A 524 -4.15 50.43 -31.58
C LEU A 524 -2.75 50.43 -32.20
#